data_AF-A0A162SIG9-F1
#
_entry.id   AF-A0A162SIG9-F1
#
_cell.length_a   1.000
_cell.length_b   1.000
_cell.length_c   1.000
_cell.angle_alpha   90.00
_cell.angle_beta   90.00
_cell.angle_gamma   90.00
#
_symmetry.space_group_name_H-M   'P 1'
#
loop_
_entity.id
_entity.type
_entity.pdbx_description
1 polymer ?
#
loop_
_entity_poly.entity_id
_entity_poly.type
_entity_poly.pdbx_seq_one_letter_code
_entity_poly.pdbx_strand_id
1 'polypeptide(L)'
;YFLLQVPHLQFLILNQNRLSSCNQRHAPAENPSLKQLFLGENMLQLAWETGFCWDVFKGLSQLKILYLNNNYLNFLPPGVFYHLTALRGLSLSSNRLTVLFPGDLPATLEILDISRNQLLSPDPDLFASLSFVDLTHNKFICERELSTFINWLNQTNVTIFGSPEDIYCVYPSSYAGTSLYSVSTEGCDEEEVLKSLRFSLFILFTVTLTLFLMTMLVVTKFRGFCFLCYKKAQRLVFKDPAKERESDTYKYDAYLCFSSKDFEWVQNTLLKHLDAQYSDQNRFNLCFEERDFVPGENHIANIQDAVWSSRKIVCLVSRHFLRDGWCLEAFSYAQSRCLADLNGALIMVVVGSLSQYQLMKHQSIRGFVQKRQYLRWP
;
A
#
# COMPACT_ATOMS: atom_id res chain seq x y z
N TYR A 1 19.78 3.66 -57.65
CA TYR A 1 20.96 4.01 -58.46
C TYR A 1 20.84 5.36 -59.18
N PHE A 2 19.75 5.67 -59.90
CA PHE A 2 19.61 6.98 -60.57
C PHE A 2 19.81 8.18 -59.63
N LEU A 3 19.22 8.15 -58.42
CA LEU A 3 19.34 9.23 -57.42
C LEU A 3 20.76 9.49 -56.90
N LEU A 4 21.64 8.48 -56.88
CA LEU A 4 23.05 8.62 -56.48
C LEU A 4 23.88 9.32 -57.57
N GLN A 5 23.42 9.31 -58.82
CA GLN A 5 24.10 9.94 -59.96
C GLN A 5 23.76 11.43 -60.09
N VAL A 6 22.79 11.93 -59.32
CA VAL A 6 22.29 13.31 -59.39
C VAL A 6 22.25 13.97 -57.99
N PRO A 7 23.41 14.19 -57.34
CA PRO A 7 23.49 14.61 -55.94
C PRO A 7 22.93 16.01 -55.66
N HIS A 8 22.71 16.83 -56.69
CA HIS A 8 22.14 18.18 -56.59
C HIS A 8 20.64 18.24 -56.92
N LEU A 9 20.01 17.11 -57.23
CA LEU A 9 18.59 17.06 -57.56
C LEU A 9 17.75 17.50 -56.34
N GLN A 10 16.91 18.51 -56.52
CA GLN A 10 16.04 19.03 -55.44
C GLN A 10 14.58 18.62 -55.61
N PHE A 11 14.14 18.36 -56.84
CA PHE A 11 12.75 18.06 -57.18
C PHE A 11 12.72 16.82 -58.07
N LEU A 12 11.93 15.82 -57.72
CA LEU A 12 11.76 14.62 -58.51
C LEU A 12 10.28 14.25 -58.62
N ILE A 13 9.77 14.20 -59.84
CA ILE A 13 8.39 13.84 -60.14
C ILE A 13 8.38 12.48 -60.82
N LEU A 14 7.71 11.52 -60.19
CA LEU A 14 7.55 10.13 -60.63
C LEU A 14 6.08 9.68 -60.58
N ASN A 15 5.14 10.62 -60.71
CA ASN A 15 3.71 10.30 -60.72
C ASN A 15 3.35 9.42 -61.93
N GLN A 16 2.33 8.57 -61.78
CA GLN A 16 1.75 7.78 -62.88
C GLN A 16 2.73 6.83 -63.60
N ASN A 17 3.76 6.36 -62.90
CA ASN A 17 4.79 5.47 -63.47
C ASN A 17 4.53 3.98 -63.21
N ARG A 18 3.39 3.62 -62.63
CA ARG A 18 3.02 2.22 -62.32
C ARG A 18 4.10 1.49 -61.51
N LEU A 19 4.79 2.20 -60.61
CA LEU A 19 5.83 1.60 -59.76
C LEU A 19 5.18 0.58 -58.80
N SER A 20 5.47 -0.71 -58.98
CA SER A 20 4.89 -1.81 -58.18
C SER A 20 5.91 -2.73 -57.53
N SER A 21 7.19 -2.58 -57.85
CA SER A 21 8.26 -3.43 -57.35
C SER A 21 9.50 -2.61 -57.06
N CYS A 22 10.30 -3.07 -56.11
CA CYS A 22 11.58 -2.47 -55.79
C CYS A 22 12.64 -3.57 -55.65
N ASN A 23 13.84 -3.31 -56.17
CA ASN A 23 14.96 -4.25 -56.11
C ASN A 23 15.86 -3.88 -54.92
N GLN A 24 15.97 -4.79 -53.94
CA GLN A 24 16.78 -4.64 -52.72
C GLN A 24 18.28 -4.83 -52.97
N ARG A 25 18.83 -4.29 -54.06
CA ARG A 25 20.28 -4.36 -54.33
C ARG A 25 20.94 -3.01 -54.07
N HIS A 26 21.73 -3.01 -52.99
CA HIS A 26 22.61 -1.96 -52.48
C HIS A 26 21.94 -0.76 -51.83
N ALA A 27 22.66 -0.21 -50.84
CA ALA A 27 22.27 0.80 -49.85
C ALA A 27 21.28 1.86 -50.37
N PRO A 28 20.37 2.35 -49.50
CA PRO A 28 19.44 3.40 -49.85
C PRO A 28 20.19 4.55 -50.52
N ALA A 29 19.63 5.07 -51.62
CA ALA A 29 20.26 6.13 -52.37
C ALA A 29 20.33 7.39 -51.50
N GLU A 30 21.50 7.65 -50.91
CA GLU A 30 21.78 8.88 -50.17
C GLU A 30 21.73 10.05 -51.16
N ASN A 31 20.61 10.77 -51.17
CA ASN A 31 20.50 12.05 -51.86
C ASN A 31 20.25 13.15 -50.83
N PRO A 32 21.30 13.80 -50.34
CA PRO A 32 21.18 14.81 -49.29
C PRO A 32 20.54 16.11 -49.80
N SER A 33 20.28 16.29 -51.10
CA SER A 33 19.76 17.55 -51.64
C SER A 33 18.27 17.52 -51.98
N LEU A 34 17.66 16.33 -52.05
CA LEU A 34 16.28 16.17 -52.51
C LEU A 34 15.30 16.80 -51.50
N LYS A 35 14.48 17.74 -51.98
CA LYS A 35 13.51 18.49 -51.17
C LYS A 35 12.08 18.09 -51.44
N GLN A 36 11.74 17.71 -52.67
CA GLN A 36 10.39 17.32 -53.05
C GLN A 36 10.39 16.05 -53.89
N LEU A 37 9.54 15.11 -53.49
CA LEU A 37 9.39 13.82 -54.15
C LEU A 37 7.90 13.55 -54.39
N PHE A 38 7.55 13.33 -55.65
CA PHE A 38 6.18 13.01 -56.05
C PHE A 38 6.14 11.59 -56.58
N LEU A 39 5.40 10.73 -55.88
CA LEU A 39 5.22 9.31 -56.17
C LEU A 39 3.74 8.95 -56.29
N GLY A 40 2.87 9.93 -56.56
CA GLY A 40 1.43 9.72 -56.66
C GLY A 40 1.03 8.83 -57.84
N GLU A 41 -0.13 8.17 -57.75
CA GLU A 41 -0.68 7.35 -58.84
C GLU A 41 0.26 6.21 -59.29
N ASN A 42 0.89 5.55 -58.33
CA ASN A 42 1.69 4.34 -58.55
C ASN A 42 1.01 3.12 -57.89
N MET A 43 1.74 2.02 -57.72
CA MET A 43 1.24 0.77 -57.14
C MET A 43 2.12 0.35 -55.95
N LEU A 44 2.53 1.32 -55.12
CA LEU A 44 3.51 1.11 -54.06
C LEU A 44 3.06 0.08 -53.00
N GLN A 45 1.76 -0.13 -52.82
CA GLN A 45 1.25 -1.20 -51.96
C GLN A 45 1.83 -2.57 -52.35
N LEU A 46 1.91 -2.88 -53.65
CA LEU A 46 2.48 -4.15 -54.12
C LEU A 46 3.96 -4.28 -53.75
N ALA A 47 4.70 -3.17 -53.74
CA ALA A 47 6.10 -3.19 -53.35
C ALA A 47 6.23 -3.40 -51.83
N TRP A 48 5.47 -2.66 -51.01
CA TRP A 48 5.59 -2.71 -49.55
C TRP A 48 5.03 -3.98 -48.91
N GLU A 49 4.03 -4.61 -49.53
CA GLU A 49 3.45 -5.88 -49.07
C GLU A 49 4.45 -7.04 -49.13
N THR A 50 5.47 -6.96 -50.01
CA THR A 50 6.53 -7.97 -50.06
C THR A 50 7.47 -7.95 -48.84
N GLY A 51 7.37 -6.93 -47.98
CA GLY A 51 8.28 -6.73 -46.85
C GLY A 51 9.64 -6.15 -47.25
N PHE A 52 9.84 -5.85 -48.53
CA PHE A 52 11.07 -5.24 -49.05
C PHE A 52 10.88 -3.73 -49.28
N CYS A 53 11.99 -2.97 -49.25
CA CYS A 53 12.04 -1.54 -49.57
C CYS A 53 11.25 -0.59 -48.65
N TRP A 54 11.07 -0.97 -47.38
CA TRP A 54 10.59 -0.04 -46.34
C TRP A 54 11.59 1.08 -46.06
N ASP A 55 12.85 0.90 -46.44
CA ASP A 55 13.94 1.85 -46.31
C ASP A 55 14.13 2.75 -47.54
N VAL A 56 13.17 2.78 -48.47
CA VAL A 56 13.28 3.54 -49.73
C VAL A 56 13.51 5.05 -49.52
N PHE A 57 13.07 5.59 -48.39
CA PHE A 57 13.25 7.00 -48.03
C PHE A 57 14.44 7.25 -47.10
N LYS A 58 15.19 6.21 -46.72
CA LYS A 58 16.37 6.36 -45.87
C LYS A 58 17.43 7.20 -46.60
N GLY A 59 18.02 8.15 -45.89
CA GLY A 59 19.02 9.08 -46.44
C GLY A 59 18.44 10.34 -47.10
N LEU A 60 17.12 10.47 -47.21
CA LEU A 60 16.45 11.69 -47.73
C LEU A 60 16.17 12.71 -46.62
N SER A 61 17.17 13.04 -45.80
CA SER A 61 16.99 13.86 -44.59
C SER A 61 16.60 15.32 -44.86
N GLN A 62 16.82 15.83 -46.08
CA GLN A 62 16.42 17.18 -46.50
C GLN A 62 15.05 17.23 -47.20
N LEU A 63 14.36 16.09 -47.32
CA LEU A 63 13.06 16.02 -47.97
C LEU A 63 12.03 16.79 -47.14
N LYS A 64 11.35 17.75 -47.79
CA LYS A 64 10.34 18.62 -47.17
C LYS A 64 8.92 18.25 -47.57
N ILE A 65 8.72 17.77 -48.80
CA ILE A 65 7.41 17.44 -49.34
C ILE A 65 7.44 16.06 -49.99
N LEU A 66 6.49 15.21 -49.59
CA LEU A 66 6.33 13.86 -50.10
C LEU A 66 4.87 13.61 -50.52
N TYR A 67 4.66 13.28 -51.78
CA TYR A 67 3.35 12.88 -52.29
C TYR A 67 3.31 11.37 -52.55
N LEU A 68 2.43 10.68 -51.83
CA LEU A 68 2.15 9.25 -51.93
C LEU A 68 0.66 8.99 -52.22
N ASN A 69 -0.06 10.00 -52.70
CA ASN A 69 -1.48 9.91 -53.01
C ASN A 69 -1.75 8.83 -54.07
N ASN A 70 -2.89 8.16 -53.97
CA ASN A 70 -3.36 7.21 -54.98
C ASN A 70 -2.38 6.04 -55.25
N ASN A 71 -1.88 5.39 -54.19
CA ASN A 71 -0.93 4.28 -54.25
C ASN A 71 -1.49 2.93 -53.78
N TYR A 72 -2.80 2.89 -53.52
CA TYR A 72 -3.51 1.72 -52.98
C TYR A 72 -2.99 1.24 -51.62
N LEU A 73 -2.34 2.11 -50.85
CA LEU A 73 -1.72 1.76 -49.58
C LEU A 73 -2.77 1.34 -48.55
N ASN A 74 -2.64 0.13 -48.01
CA ASN A 74 -3.51 -0.36 -46.93
C ASN A 74 -2.86 -0.16 -45.54
N PHE A 75 -1.54 -0.02 -45.49
CA PHE A 75 -0.76 0.22 -44.27
C PHE A 75 0.47 1.08 -44.57
N LEU A 76 1.08 1.63 -43.51
CA LEU A 76 2.40 2.26 -43.58
C LEU A 76 3.44 1.32 -42.94
N PRO A 77 4.55 1.03 -43.62
CA PRO A 77 5.60 0.23 -42.99
C PRO A 77 6.18 0.92 -41.74
N PRO A 78 6.45 0.18 -40.65
CA PRO A 78 6.98 0.78 -39.42
C PRO A 78 8.30 1.52 -39.67
N GLY A 79 8.36 2.79 -39.24
CA GLY A 79 9.57 3.61 -39.36
C GLY A 79 9.94 4.04 -40.79
N VAL A 80 9.05 3.85 -41.78
CA VAL A 80 9.27 4.27 -43.18
C VAL A 80 9.64 5.75 -43.32
N PHE A 81 9.13 6.59 -42.42
CA PHE A 81 9.40 8.03 -42.40
C PHE A 81 10.41 8.48 -41.32
N TYR A 82 11.00 7.55 -40.56
CA TYR A 82 11.85 7.88 -39.39
C TYR A 82 13.05 8.78 -39.73
N HIS A 83 13.63 8.60 -40.92
CA HIS A 83 14.81 9.36 -41.36
C HIS A 83 14.46 10.69 -42.04
N LEU A 84 13.17 10.97 -42.28
CA LEU A 84 12.69 12.18 -42.95
C LEU A 84 12.56 13.35 -41.97
N THR A 85 13.69 13.73 -41.36
CA THR A 85 13.72 14.69 -40.25
C THR A 85 13.30 16.11 -40.66
N ALA A 86 13.40 16.49 -41.93
CA ALA A 86 12.99 17.79 -42.45
C ALA A 86 11.58 17.81 -43.09
N LEU A 87 10.81 16.71 -43.01
CA LEU A 87 9.53 16.60 -43.71
C LEU A 87 8.49 17.54 -43.09
N ARG A 88 7.86 18.36 -43.93
CA ARG A 88 6.82 19.33 -43.54
C ARG A 88 5.46 19.01 -44.14
N GLY A 89 5.43 18.50 -45.37
CA GLY A 89 4.20 18.15 -46.08
C GLY A 89 4.17 16.70 -46.53
N LEU A 90 3.08 16.00 -46.23
CA LEU A 90 2.83 14.62 -46.61
C LEU A 90 1.42 14.47 -47.14
N SER A 91 1.28 13.96 -48.36
CA SER A 91 -0.02 13.57 -48.92
C SER A 91 -0.10 12.05 -49.04
N LEU A 92 -1.07 11.47 -48.33
CA LEU A 92 -1.46 10.07 -48.33
C LEU A 92 -2.90 9.91 -48.85
N SER A 93 -3.45 10.92 -49.54
CA SER A 93 -4.84 10.88 -49.98
C SER A 93 -5.14 9.82 -51.02
N SER A 94 -6.41 9.44 -51.13
CA SER A 94 -6.87 8.41 -52.07
C SER A 94 -6.14 7.07 -51.92
N ASN A 95 -5.80 6.70 -50.68
CA ASN A 95 -5.29 5.37 -50.35
C ASN A 95 -6.39 4.54 -49.67
N ARG A 96 -6.02 3.45 -49.01
CA ARG A 96 -6.92 2.49 -48.36
C ARG A 96 -6.52 2.28 -46.89
N LEU A 97 -5.92 3.30 -46.28
CA LEU A 97 -5.46 3.25 -44.90
C LEU A 97 -6.67 3.16 -43.97
N THR A 98 -6.64 2.19 -43.05
CA THR A 98 -7.72 1.93 -42.08
C THR A 98 -7.39 2.43 -40.68
N VAL A 99 -6.13 2.31 -40.28
CA VAL A 99 -5.61 2.72 -38.97
C VAL A 99 -4.25 3.39 -39.15
N LEU A 100 -4.02 4.42 -38.35
CA LEU A 100 -2.73 5.11 -38.20
C LEU A 100 -2.49 5.29 -36.70
N PHE A 101 -1.27 5.03 -36.24
CA PHE A 101 -0.92 5.11 -34.83
C PHE A 101 -0.06 6.35 -34.54
N PRO A 102 -0.14 6.90 -33.30
CA PRO A 102 0.83 7.88 -32.84
C PRO A 102 2.26 7.35 -33.03
N GLY A 103 3.08 8.10 -33.76
CA GLY A 103 4.46 7.73 -34.10
C GLY A 103 4.68 7.19 -35.52
N ASP A 104 3.61 6.88 -36.28
CA ASP A 104 3.72 6.53 -37.70
C ASP A 104 4.13 7.73 -38.56
N LEU A 105 3.82 8.95 -38.09
CA LEU A 105 4.12 10.22 -38.77
C LEU A 105 5.35 10.91 -38.15
N PRO A 106 6.17 11.62 -38.95
CA PRO A 106 7.28 12.41 -38.42
C PRO A 106 6.79 13.54 -37.51
N ALA A 107 7.46 13.75 -36.37
CA ALA A 107 7.15 14.83 -35.44
C ALA A 107 7.35 16.24 -36.02
N THR A 108 8.07 16.38 -37.15
CA THR A 108 8.31 17.65 -37.84
C THR A 108 7.23 18.01 -38.87
N LEU A 109 6.27 17.11 -39.09
CA LEU A 109 5.22 17.27 -40.09
C LEU A 109 4.26 18.41 -39.70
N GLU A 110 3.94 19.28 -40.65
CA GLU A 110 3.07 20.45 -40.47
C GLU A 110 1.77 20.32 -41.26
N ILE A 111 1.82 19.70 -42.45
CA ILE A 111 0.71 19.56 -43.39
C ILE A 111 0.52 18.09 -43.72
N LEU A 112 -0.68 17.57 -43.43
CA LEU A 112 -1.05 16.19 -43.73
C LEU A 112 -2.35 16.14 -44.54
N ASP A 113 -2.31 15.49 -45.70
CA ASP A 113 -3.51 15.17 -46.47
C ASP A 113 -3.76 13.66 -46.40
N ILE A 114 -4.79 13.26 -45.67
CA ILE A 114 -5.24 11.86 -45.51
C ILE A 114 -6.69 11.69 -46.00
N SER A 115 -7.15 12.60 -46.86
CA SER A 115 -8.48 12.55 -47.46
C SER A 115 -8.69 11.29 -48.30
N ARG A 116 -9.94 10.86 -48.45
CA ARG A 116 -10.32 9.71 -49.29
C ARG A 116 -9.59 8.40 -48.89
N ASN A 117 -9.47 8.16 -47.59
CA ASN A 117 -8.97 6.90 -47.02
C ASN A 117 -10.12 6.10 -46.35
N GLN A 118 -9.79 5.11 -45.54
CA GLN A 118 -10.75 4.24 -44.84
C GLN A 118 -10.61 4.33 -43.32
N LEU A 119 -10.18 5.49 -42.81
CA LEU A 119 -9.99 5.70 -41.38
C LEU A 119 -11.34 5.59 -40.65
N LEU A 120 -11.34 4.80 -39.57
CA LEU A 120 -12.54 4.51 -38.78
C LEU A 120 -12.61 5.42 -37.54
N SER A 121 -11.61 5.34 -36.67
CA SER A 121 -11.49 6.13 -35.44
C SER A 121 -10.03 6.49 -35.19
N PRO A 122 -9.54 7.61 -35.73
CA PRO A 122 -8.15 8.02 -35.54
C PRO A 122 -7.93 8.62 -34.14
N ASP A 123 -6.77 8.34 -33.56
CA ASP A 123 -6.35 8.91 -32.29
C ASP A 123 -6.01 10.41 -32.45
N PRO A 124 -6.59 11.32 -31.64
CA PRO A 124 -6.23 12.75 -31.63
C PRO A 124 -4.73 13.04 -31.54
N ASP A 125 -3.97 12.22 -30.80
CA ASP A 125 -2.54 12.43 -30.59
C ASP A 125 -1.73 12.30 -31.89
N LEU A 126 -2.27 11.62 -32.91
CA LEU A 126 -1.70 11.55 -34.26
C LEU A 126 -1.55 12.94 -34.90
N PHE A 127 -2.42 13.89 -34.53
CA PHE A 127 -2.53 15.19 -35.19
C PHE A 127 -1.95 16.34 -34.35
N ALA A 128 -1.43 16.06 -33.15
CA ALA A 128 -1.02 17.07 -32.18
C ALA A 128 0.08 18.04 -32.68
N SER A 129 0.97 17.58 -33.57
CA SER A 129 2.06 18.40 -34.12
C SER A 129 1.70 19.13 -35.42
N LEU A 130 0.52 18.87 -36.00
CA LEU A 130 0.14 19.40 -37.31
C LEU A 130 -0.35 20.85 -37.20
N SER A 131 -0.17 21.60 -38.27
CA SER A 131 -0.81 22.91 -38.46
C SER A 131 -2.02 22.81 -39.40
N PHE A 132 -1.96 21.90 -40.37
CA PHE A 132 -3.00 21.68 -41.37
C PHE A 132 -3.27 20.20 -41.59
N VAL A 133 -4.54 19.82 -41.66
CA VAL A 133 -4.95 18.43 -41.92
C VAL A 133 -6.16 18.37 -42.86
N ASP A 134 -6.15 17.47 -43.83
CA ASP A 134 -7.35 17.11 -44.61
C ASP A 134 -7.80 15.70 -44.24
N LEU A 135 -9.01 15.62 -43.67
CA LEU A 135 -9.65 14.39 -43.17
C LEU A 135 -10.87 13.98 -44.00
N THR A 136 -11.18 14.72 -45.06
CA THR A 136 -12.43 14.58 -45.82
C THR A 136 -12.58 13.21 -46.48
N HIS A 137 -13.81 12.75 -46.64
CA HIS A 137 -14.16 11.50 -47.32
C HIS A 137 -13.49 10.23 -46.74
N ASN A 138 -13.34 10.16 -45.42
CA ASN A 138 -12.95 8.93 -44.72
C ASN A 138 -14.17 8.05 -44.34
N LYS A 139 -13.94 6.96 -43.61
CA LYS A 139 -14.98 5.96 -43.26
C LYS A 139 -15.30 5.96 -41.76
N PHE A 140 -15.48 7.15 -41.18
CA PHE A 140 -15.61 7.30 -39.74
C PHE A 140 -16.77 6.47 -39.15
N ILE A 141 -16.49 5.78 -38.05
CA ILE A 141 -17.47 5.02 -37.28
C ILE A 141 -17.92 5.84 -36.08
N CYS A 142 -19.12 6.42 -36.16
CA CYS A 142 -19.70 7.28 -35.14
C CYS A 142 -20.36 6.47 -34.03
N GLU A 143 -19.51 5.69 -33.36
CA GLU A 143 -19.80 4.98 -32.12
C GLU A 143 -19.05 5.62 -30.96
N ARG A 144 -19.14 5.02 -29.76
CA ARG A 144 -18.58 5.58 -28.53
C ARG A 144 -17.07 5.86 -28.62
N GLU A 145 -16.32 5.00 -29.31
CA GLU A 145 -14.87 5.10 -29.46
C GLU A 145 -14.42 6.36 -30.21
N LEU A 146 -15.28 6.94 -31.06
CA LEU A 146 -14.96 8.16 -31.83
C LEU A 146 -15.17 9.45 -31.02
N SER A 147 -15.73 9.36 -29.81
CA SER A 147 -16.06 10.53 -28.99
C SER A 147 -14.83 11.40 -28.69
N THR A 148 -13.68 10.80 -28.42
CA THR A 148 -12.40 11.51 -28.19
C THR A 148 -11.99 12.30 -29.43
N PHE A 149 -12.13 11.72 -30.61
CA PHE A 149 -11.82 12.35 -31.89
C PHE A 149 -12.81 13.48 -32.23
N ILE A 150 -14.11 13.29 -32.01
CA ILE A 150 -15.12 14.35 -32.20
C ILE A 150 -14.86 15.52 -31.23
N ASN A 151 -14.54 15.23 -29.97
CA ASN A 151 -14.18 16.25 -28.98
C ASN A 151 -12.92 17.02 -29.41
N TRP A 152 -11.92 16.33 -29.93
CA TRP A 152 -10.73 16.96 -30.51
C TRP A 152 -11.08 17.84 -31.72
N LEU A 153 -11.89 17.36 -32.67
CA LEU A 153 -12.32 18.13 -33.84
C LEU A 153 -13.00 19.47 -33.47
N ASN A 154 -13.76 19.49 -32.36
CA ASN A 154 -14.47 20.67 -31.88
C ASN A 154 -13.56 21.67 -31.14
N GLN A 155 -12.40 21.25 -30.65
CA GLN A 155 -11.53 22.04 -29.77
C GLN A 155 -10.14 22.31 -30.36
N THR A 156 -9.80 21.65 -31.47
CA THR A 156 -8.46 21.71 -32.06
C THR A 156 -8.15 23.09 -32.66
N ASN A 157 -6.88 23.49 -32.55
CA ASN A 157 -6.35 24.67 -33.24
C ASN A 157 -5.77 24.33 -34.62
N VAL A 158 -5.80 23.05 -35.02
CA VAL A 158 -5.32 22.60 -36.33
C VAL A 158 -6.31 23.04 -37.40
N THR A 159 -5.81 23.64 -38.49
CA THR A 159 -6.67 24.05 -39.60
C THR A 159 -7.08 22.82 -40.42
N ILE A 160 -8.38 22.53 -40.45
CA ILE A 160 -8.92 21.40 -41.21
C ILE A 160 -9.29 21.89 -42.62
N PHE A 161 -8.70 21.27 -43.64
CA PHE A 161 -9.03 21.55 -45.05
C PHE A 161 -10.32 20.85 -45.47
N GLY A 162 -10.99 21.44 -46.47
CA GLY A 162 -12.24 20.93 -47.03
C GLY A 162 -13.48 21.48 -46.34
N SER A 163 -14.66 20.97 -46.74
CA SER A 163 -15.93 21.35 -46.11
C SER A 163 -16.19 20.47 -44.88
N PRO A 164 -16.75 21.04 -43.79
CA PRO A 164 -17.27 20.25 -42.67
C PRO A 164 -18.31 19.18 -43.07
N GLU A 165 -18.99 19.37 -44.20
CA GLU A 165 -19.96 18.42 -44.76
C GLU A 165 -19.29 17.16 -45.34
N ASP A 166 -18.03 17.26 -45.77
CA ASP A 166 -17.26 16.14 -46.31
C ASP A 166 -16.63 15.25 -45.21
N ILE A 167 -16.84 15.62 -43.95
CA ILE A 167 -16.43 14.88 -42.75
C ILE A 167 -17.69 14.31 -42.11
N TYR A 168 -18.09 13.12 -42.56
CA TYR A 168 -19.34 12.49 -42.17
C TYR A 168 -19.16 11.04 -41.71
N CYS A 169 -20.12 10.57 -40.93
CA CYS A 169 -20.21 9.21 -40.44
C CYS A 169 -20.59 8.26 -41.57
N VAL A 170 -19.91 7.12 -41.66
CA VAL A 170 -20.32 6.02 -42.55
C VAL A 170 -21.04 4.93 -41.79
N TYR A 171 -20.64 4.71 -40.53
CA TYR A 171 -21.24 3.76 -39.63
C TYR A 171 -21.60 4.43 -38.30
N PRO A 172 -22.60 3.90 -37.56
CA PRO A 172 -23.55 2.87 -37.99
C PRO A 172 -24.58 3.45 -38.99
N SER A 173 -25.40 2.58 -39.60
CA SER A 173 -26.34 2.96 -40.66
C SER A 173 -27.31 4.09 -40.29
N SER A 174 -27.61 4.26 -38.99
CA SER A 174 -28.47 5.32 -38.47
C SER A 174 -27.84 6.72 -38.56
N TYR A 175 -26.51 6.80 -38.51
CA TYR A 175 -25.75 8.04 -38.61
C TYR A 175 -25.10 8.20 -40.00
N ALA A 176 -25.34 7.27 -40.93
CA ALA A 176 -24.71 7.34 -42.25
C ALA A 176 -25.05 8.66 -42.97
N GLY A 177 -24.01 9.43 -43.33
CA GLY A 177 -24.13 10.73 -43.99
C GLY A 177 -24.27 11.93 -43.06
N THR A 178 -24.31 11.76 -41.74
CA THR A 178 -24.33 12.89 -40.80
C THR A 178 -22.92 13.46 -40.60
N SER A 179 -22.78 14.79 -40.62
CA SER A 179 -21.49 15.45 -40.35
C SER A 179 -21.03 15.23 -38.91
N LEU A 180 -19.73 14.98 -38.69
CA LEU A 180 -19.15 14.73 -37.36
C LEU A 180 -19.38 15.91 -36.40
N TYR A 181 -19.41 17.15 -36.91
CA TYR A 181 -19.67 18.35 -36.10
C TYR A 181 -21.09 18.42 -35.53
N SER A 182 -22.02 17.63 -36.08
CA SER A 182 -23.41 17.57 -35.62
C SER A 182 -23.69 16.40 -34.67
N VAL A 183 -22.74 15.48 -34.50
CA VAL A 183 -22.92 14.29 -33.65
C VAL A 183 -22.71 14.67 -32.18
N SER A 184 -23.70 14.38 -31.35
CA SER A 184 -23.62 14.58 -29.90
C SER A 184 -22.76 13.50 -29.24
N THR A 185 -21.76 13.91 -28.45
CA THR A 185 -20.90 13.01 -27.65
C THR A 185 -21.40 12.79 -26.21
N GLU A 186 -22.60 13.28 -25.88
CA GLU A 186 -23.18 13.18 -24.54
C GLU A 186 -23.35 11.72 -24.09
N GLY A 187 -22.87 11.40 -22.88
CA GLY A 187 -22.95 10.07 -22.30
C GLY A 187 -21.95 9.05 -22.84
N CYS A 188 -20.98 9.46 -23.69
CA CYS A 188 -19.90 8.58 -24.15
C CYS A 188 -18.70 8.54 -23.21
N ASP A 189 -18.57 9.48 -22.27
CA ASP A 189 -17.43 9.59 -21.35
C ASP A 189 -17.23 8.31 -20.52
N GLU A 190 -16.11 7.62 -20.74
CA GLU A 190 -15.67 6.47 -19.95
C GLU A 190 -15.53 6.81 -18.46
N GLU A 191 -15.30 8.10 -18.17
CA GLU A 191 -15.17 8.62 -16.82
C GLU A 191 -16.44 8.39 -15.99
N GLU A 192 -17.64 8.43 -16.60
CA GLU A 192 -18.89 8.17 -15.88
C GLU A 192 -19.05 6.68 -15.50
N VAL A 193 -18.70 5.77 -16.39
CA VAL A 193 -18.79 4.32 -16.13
C VAL A 193 -17.76 3.90 -15.07
N LEU A 194 -16.53 4.37 -15.20
CA LEU A 194 -15.47 4.09 -14.22
C LEU A 194 -15.77 4.74 -12.86
N LYS A 195 -16.40 5.92 -12.85
CA LYS A 195 -16.87 6.59 -11.62
C LYS A 195 -17.97 5.80 -10.92
N SER A 196 -18.93 5.24 -11.66
CA SER A 196 -19.97 4.36 -11.10
C SER A 196 -19.37 3.09 -10.47
N LEU A 197 -18.40 2.46 -11.14
CA LEU A 197 -17.69 1.28 -10.62
C LEU A 197 -16.86 1.61 -9.36
N ARG A 198 -16.10 2.71 -9.39
CA ARG A 198 -15.32 3.19 -8.23
C ARG A 198 -16.20 3.52 -7.03
N PHE A 199 -17.34 4.16 -7.27
CA PHE A 199 -18.31 4.46 -6.22
C PHE A 199 -18.89 3.19 -5.62
N SER A 200 -19.27 2.21 -6.45
CA SER A 200 -19.79 0.92 -6.01
C SER A 200 -18.78 0.13 -5.16
N LEU A 201 -17.51 0.11 -5.56
CA LEU A 201 -16.41 -0.51 -4.79
C LEU A 201 -16.16 0.21 -3.45
N PHE A 202 -16.24 1.54 -3.44
CA PHE A 202 -16.11 2.33 -2.21
C PHE A 202 -17.23 2.01 -1.21
N ILE A 203 -18.48 1.90 -1.68
CA ILE A 203 -19.61 1.50 -0.82
C ILE A 203 -19.41 0.07 -0.28
N LEU A 204 -18.97 -0.87 -1.11
CA LEU A 204 -18.71 -2.24 -0.67
C LEU A 204 -17.62 -2.30 0.41
N PHE A 205 -16.51 -1.58 0.20
CA PHE A 205 -15.40 -1.54 1.17
C PHE A 205 -15.81 -0.90 2.50
N THR A 206 -16.56 0.20 2.46
CA THR A 206 -17.04 0.87 3.68
C THR A 206 -18.04 0.02 4.47
N VAL A 207 -18.97 -0.67 3.79
CA VAL A 207 -19.93 -1.58 4.43
C VAL A 207 -19.23 -2.80 5.05
N THR A 208 -18.27 -3.40 4.35
CA THR A 208 -17.50 -4.54 4.88
C THR A 208 -16.62 -4.16 6.07
N LEU A 209 -15.95 -3.01 6.02
CA LEU A 209 -15.13 -2.50 7.12
C LEU A 209 -15.99 -2.19 8.36
N THR A 210 -17.15 -1.56 8.17
CA THR A 210 -18.07 -1.25 9.28
C THR A 210 -18.66 -2.52 9.91
N LEU A 211 -19.06 -3.51 9.11
CA LEU A 211 -19.47 -4.84 9.61
C LEU A 211 -18.34 -5.53 10.39
N PHE A 212 -17.11 -5.48 9.90
CA PHE A 212 -15.95 -6.04 10.59
C PHE A 212 -15.67 -5.35 11.94
N LEU A 213 -15.73 -4.02 11.98
CA LEU A 213 -15.56 -3.26 13.22
C LEU A 213 -16.68 -3.54 14.23
N MET A 214 -17.94 -3.59 13.76
CA MET A 214 -19.09 -3.90 14.61
C MET A 214 -19.04 -5.33 15.15
N THR A 215 -18.68 -6.31 14.32
CA THR A 215 -18.51 -7.71 14.77
C THR A 215 -17.37 -7.83 15.77
N MET A 216 -16.23 -7.16 15.56
CA MET A 216 -15.13 -7.11 16.54
C MET A 216 -15.56 -6.46 17.86
N LEU A 217 -16.33 -5.36 17.81
CA LEU A 217 -16.89 -4.72 19.00
C LEU A 217 -17.87 -5.64 19.75
N VAL A 218 -18.77 -6.31 19.03
CA VAL A 218 -19.72 -7.27 19.60
C VAL A 218 -18.97 -8.46 20.21
N VAL A 219 -17.99 -9.06 19.51
CA VAL A 219 -17.21 -10.19 20.04
C VAL A 219 -16.40 -9.80 21.26
N THR A 220 -15.77 -8.63 21.28
CA THR A 220 -15.00 -8.16 22.45
C THR A 220 -15.89 -7.84 23.65
N LYS A 221 -17.04 -7.18 23.43
CA LYS A 221 -18.03 -6.92 24.49
C LYS A 221 -18.72 -8.19 24.97
N PHE A 222 -19.08 -9.10 24.06
CA PHE A 222 -19.70 -10.38 24.37
C PHE A 222 -18.73 -11.31 25.09
N ARG A 223 -17.45 -11.38 24.69
CA ARG A 223 -16.41 -12.06 25.48
C ARG A 223 -16.26 -11.45 26.87
N GLY A 224 -16.30 -10.12 27.00
CA GLY A 224 -16.28 -9.45 28.29
C GLY A 224 -17.51 -9.78 29.15
N PHE A 225 -18.70 -9.79 28.55
CA PHE A 225 -19.95 -10.15 29.21
C PHE A 225 -19.98 -11.63 29.60
N CYS A 226 -19.57 -12.54 28.72
CA CYS A 226 -19.41 -13.97 29.00
C CYS A 226 -18.36 -14.21 30.08
N PHE A 227 -17.25 -13.45 30.12
CA PHE A 227 -16.26 -13.51 31.20
C PHE A 227 -16.82 -13.00 32.53
N LEU A 228 -17.62 -11.93 32.51
CA LEU A 228 -18.34 -11.42 33.69
C LEU A 228 -19.38 -12.43 34.20
N CYS A 229 -20.17 -13.01 33.30
CA CYS A 229 -21.12 -14.08 33.60
C CYS A 229 -20.40 -15.33 34.10
N TYR A 230 -19.29 -15.73 33.48
CA TYR A 230 -18.44 -16.83 33.94
C TYR A 230 -17.89 -16.57 35.33
N LYS A 231 -17.35 -15.37 35.61
CA LYS A 231 -16.83 -15.01 36.95
C LYS A 231 -17.95 -14.92 37.99
N LYS A 232 -19.14 -14.45 37.61
CA LYS A 232 -20.31 -14.34 38.48
C LYS A 232 -20.92 -15.72 38.76
N ALA A 233 -20.98 -16.59 37.75
CA ALA A 233 -21.39 -17.98 37.86
C ALA A 233 -20.36 -18.80 38.65
N GLN A 234 -19.06 -18.56 38.44
CA GLN A 234 -18.00 -19.15 39.24
C GLN A 234 -18.16 -18.78 40.71
N ARG A 235 -18.44 -17.51 41.07
CA ARG A 235 -18.75 -17.08 42.45
C ARG A 235 -20.06 -17.60 43.04
N LEU A 236 -20.99 -18.05 42.20
CA LEU A 236 -22.30 -18.59 42.61
C LEU A 236 -22.28 -20.12 42.74
N VAL A 237 -21.58 -20.81 41.84
CA VAL A 237 -21.42 -22.27 41.77
C VAL A 237 -20.30 -22.73 42.70
N PHE A 238 -19.13 -22.09 42.61
CA PHE A 238 -18.25 -22.02 43.76
C PHE A 238 -18.81 -20.90 44.60
N LYS A 239 -19.70 -21.23 45.55
CA LYS A 239 -19.77 -20.45 46.78
C LYS A 239 -18.32 -20.10 47.10
N ASP A 240 -17.92 -18.82 47.03
CA ASP A 240 -16.80 -18.40 47.84
C ASP A 240 -17.20 -18.89 49.22
N PRO A 241 -16.49 -19.88 49.79
CA PRO A 241 -16.84 -20.35 51.11
C PRO A 241 -16.83 -19.07 51.94
N ALA A 242 -17.94 -18.77 52.59
CA ALA A 242 -17.97 -17.71 53.58
C ALA A 242 -16.94 -18.12 54.61
N LYS A 243 -15.68 -17.67 54.44
CA LYS A 243 -14.46 -18.06 55.15
C LYS A 243 -14.78 -19.02 56.29
N GLU A 244 -15.04 -20.29 55.96
CA GLU A 244 -14.95 -21.31 56.98
C GLU A 244 -13.47 -21.33 57.24
N ARG A 245 -13.11 -20.98 58.48
CA ARG A 245 -11.77 -21.19 59.01
C ARG A 245 -11.37 -22.58 58.52
N GLU A 246 -10.37 -22.67 57.65
CA GLU A 246 -9.48 -23.83 57.67
C GLU A 246 -8.96 -23.86 59.10
N SER A 247 -9.71 -24.56 59.95
CA SER A 247 -9.38 -24.83 61.32
C SER A 247 -8.15 -25.73 61.27
N ASP A 248 -7.07 -25.15 61.81
CA ASP A 248 -6.04 -25.85 62.58
C ASP A 248 -4.81 -26.39 61.85
N THR A 249 -4.28 -25.69 60.85
CA THR A 249 -2.89 -25.93 60.38
C THR A 249 -1.92 -24.76 60.62
N TYR A 250 -2.35 -23.52 60.43
CA TYR A 250 -1.47 -22.35 60.56
C TYR A 250 -1.78 -21.53 61.81
N LYS A 251 -0.74 -21.20 62.58
CA LYS A 251 -0.83 -20.37 63.80
C LYS A 251 -1.03 -18.89 63.46
N TYR A 252 -0.49 -18.43 62.34
CA TYR A 252 -0.50 -17.02 61.93
C TYR A 252 -1.05 -16.82 60.51
N ASP A 253 -1.65 -15.66 60.26
CA ASP A 253 -2.12 -15.27 58.92
C ASP A 253 -0.94 -14.84 58.04
N ALA A 254 0.05 -14.14 58.61
CA ALA A 254 1.28 -13.85 57.90
C ALA A 254 2.50 -13.69 58.82
N TYR A 255 3.66 -14.13 58.33
CA TYR A 255 4.96 -13.79 58.90
C TYR A 255 5.47 -12.49 58.27
N LEU A 256 5.73 -11.49 59.10
CA LEU A 256 6.32 -10.21 58.72
C LEU A 256 7.83 -10.27 58.93
N CYS A 257 8.58 -10.24 57.84
CA CYS A 257 10.03 -10.23 57.85
C CYS A 257 10.55 -8.83 57.49
N PHE A 258 11.22 -8.17 58.42
CA PHE A 258 11.80 -6.84 58.28
C PHE A 258 13.04 -6.71 59.16
N SER A 259 13.88 -5.71 58.91
CA SER A 259 15.06 -5.47 59.76
C SER A 259 14.66 -4.70 61.01
N SER A 260 15.20 -5.05 62.19
CA SER A 260 14.88 -4.38 63.45
C SER A 260 15.17 -2.87 63.44
N LYS A 261 16.04 -2.39 62.54
CA LYS A 261 16.30 -0.96 62.33
C LYS A 261 15.10 -0.19 61.75
N ASP A 262 14.17 -0.88 61.11
CA ASP A 262 12.96 -0.31 60.52
C ASP A 262 11.72 -0.50 61.42
N PHE A 263 11.88 -1.07 62.62
CA PHE A 263 10.77 -1.46 63.50
C PHE A 263 9.82 -0.29 63.82
N GLU A 264 10.33 0.90 64.12
CA GLU A 264 9.49 2.07 64.45
C GLU A 264 8.55 2.44 63.29
N TRP A 265 9.05 2.37 62.06
CA TRP A 265 8.24 2.64 60.87
C TRP A 265 7.20 1.54 60.63
N VAL A 266 7.61 0.26 60.77
CA VAL A 266 6.73 -0.90 60.60
C VAL A 266 5.61 -0.90 61.63
N GLN A 267 5.93 -0.59 62.89
CA GLN A 267 4.97 -0.52 63.98
C GLN A 267 3.91 0.56 63.72
N ASN A 268 4.36 1.77 63.37
CA ASN A 268 3.46 2.91 63.18
C ASN A 268 2.59 2.80 61.91
N THR A 269 3.13 2.20 60.86
CA THR A 269 2.49 2.19 59.54
C THR A 269 1.70 0.91 59.32
N LEU A 270 2.31 -0.25 59.60
CA LEU A 270 1.78 -1.55 59.22
C LEU A 270 1.09 -2.23 60.40
N LEU A 271 1.79 -2.45 61.52
CA LEU A 271 1.26 -3.24 62.64
C LEU A 271 0.01 -2.60 63.27
N LYS A 272 0.01 -1.27 63.47
CA LYS A 272 -1.18 -0.54 63.98
C LYS A 272 -2.46 -0.78 63.18
N HIS A 273 -2.35 -0.98 61.87
CA HIS A 273 -3.51 -1.08 60.97
C HIS A 273 -3.84 -2.52 60.54
N LEU A 274 -3.00 -3.50 60.86
CA LEU A 274 -3.14 -4.87 60.34
C LEU A 274 -3.17 -5.93 61.44
N ASP A 275 -2.40 -5.77 62.52
CA ASP A 275 -2.26 -6.81 63.52
C ASP A 275 -3.39 -6.74 64.57
N ALA A 276 -4.05 -7.87 64.81
CA ALA A 276 -5.19 -8.01 65.71
C ALA A 276 -4.84 -7.63 67.16
N GLN A 277 -3.57 -7.78 67.56
CA GLN A 277 -3.12 -7.45 68.91
C GLN A 277 -2.89 -5.96 69.16
N TYR A 278 -2.86 -5.12 68.11
CA TYR A 278 -2.69 -3.66 68.24
C TYR A 278 -4.02 -2.90 68.18
N SER A 279 -5.11 -3.53 67.73
CA SER A 279 -6.46 -2.94 67.70
C SER A 279 -7.53 -4.02 67.57
N ASP A 280 -8.61 -3.92 68.35
CA ASP A 280 -9.75 -4.85 68.32
C ASP A 280 -10.50 -4.85 66.96
N GLN A 281 -10.25 -3.84 66.11
CA GLN A 281 -10.81 -3.76 64.76
C GLN A 281 -9.99 -4.54 63.71
N ASN A 282 -8.77 -4.94 64.04
CA ASN A 282 -7.87 -5.65 63.12
C ASN A 282 -8.16 -7.16 63.15
N ARG A 283 -8.03 -7.80 61.98
CA ARG A 283 -8.48 -9.20 61.78
C ARG A 283 -7.35 -10.19 61.48
N PHE A 284 -6.10 -9.76 61.42
CA PHE A 284 -4.97 -10.63 61.06
C PHE A 284 -4.04 -10.89 62.24
N ASN A 285 -3.64 -12.14 62.43
CA ASN A 285 -2.60 -12.52 63.39
C ASN A 285 -1.23 -12.55 62.70
N LEU A 286 -0.36 -11.60 63.04
CA LEU A 286 0.96 -11.48 62.41
C LEU A 286 2.07 -12.05 63.31
N CYS A 287 3.02 -12.76 62.71
CA CYS A 287 4.23 -13.24 63.38
C CYS A 287 5.42 -12.34 63.02
N PHE A 288 6.25 -11.94 63.99
CA PHE A 288 7.53 -11.26 63.74
C PHE A 288 8.56 -11.51 64.86
N GLU A 289 9.82 -11.25 64.53
CA GLU A 289 10.99 -11.62 65.34
C GLU A 289 10.99 -11.04 66.76
N GLU A 290 10.74 -9.75 66.91
CA GLU A 290 10.87 -9.05 68.19
C GLU A 290 9.82 -9.47 69.24
N ARG A 291 8.75 -10.16 68.83
CA ARG A 291 7.65 -10.58 69.71
C ARG A 291 7.54 -12.08 69.86
N ASP A 292 7.61 -12.82 68.76
CA ASP A 292 7.16 -14.21 68.72
C ASP A 292 8.30 -15.24 68.70
N PHE A 293 9.57 -14.80 68.62
CA PHE A 293 10.71 -15.72 68.65
C PHE A 293 11.01 -16.16 70.08
N VAL A 294 11.30 -17.46 70.23
CA VAL A 294 11.55 -18.06 71.55
C VAL A 294 12.99 -17.79 71.99
N PRO A 295 13.23 -17.12 73.12
CA PRO A 295 14.59 -16.90 73.63
C PRO A 295 15.27 -18.22 73.99
N GLY A 296 16.51 -18.41 73.54
CA GLY A 296 17.31 -19.62 73.79
C GLY A 296 17.23 -20.67 72.68
N GLU A 297 16.30 -20.55 71.73
CA GLU A 297 16.28 -21.35 70.50
C GLU A 297 17.21 -20.80 69.42
N ASN A 298 17.60 -21.66 68.47
CA ASN A 298 18.40 -21.22 67.32
C ASN A 298 17.60 -20.23 66.48
N HIS A 299 18.20 -19.08 66.15
CA HIS A 299 17.57 -18.02 65.35
C HIS A 299 17.03 -18.53 63.99
N ILE A 300 17.77 -19.42 63.33
CA ILE A 300 17.34 -20.05 62.07
C ILE A 300 16.11 -20.93 62.29
N ALA A 301 16.04 -21.65 63.41
CA ALA A 301 14.89 -22.48 63.75
C ALA A 301 13.64 -21.62 63.99
N ASN A 302 13.80 -20.50 64.70
CA ASN A 302 12.70 -19.53 64.88
C ASN A 302 12.19 -18.96 63.53
N ILE A 303 13.10 -18.61 62.62
CA ILE A 303 12.72 -18.16 61.26
C ILE A 303 11.98 -19.27 60.51
N GLN A 304 12.50 -20.50 60.55
CA GLN A 304 11.89 -21.65 59.89
C GLN A 304 10.47 -21.88 60.43
N ASP A 305 10.30 -21.93 61.75
CA ASP A 305 9.02 -22.13 62.39
C ASP A 305 8.01 -21.01 62.06
N ALA A 306 8.45 -19.74 62.07
CA ALA A 306 7.63 -18.61 61.67
C ALA A 306 7.18 -18.70 60.19
N VAL A 307 8.10 -19.13 59.31
CA VAL A 307 7.82 -19.38 57.90
C VAL A 307 6.80 -20.49 57.73
N TRP A 308 6.91 -21.65 58.39
CA TRP A 308 5.99 -22.77 58.21
C TRP A 308 4.66 -22.61 58.93
N SER A 309 4.62 -21.89 60.06
CA SER A 309 3.41 -21.68 60.85
C SER A 309 2.51 -20.54 60.33
N SER A 310 2.94 -19.81 59.31
CA SER A 310 2.20 -18.67 58.73
C SER A 310 1.56 -19.01 57.39
N ARG A 311 0.36 -18.47 57.10
CA ARG A 311 -0.29 -18.68 55.78
C ARG A 311 0.41 -17.93 54.64
N LYS A 312 0.88 -16.71 54.91
CA LYS A 312 1.64 -15.87 53.97
C LYS A 312 2.93 -15.36 54.59
N ILE A 313 3.87 -14.96 53.76
CA ILE A 313 5.15 -14.39 54.19
C ILE A 313 5.30 -13.06 53.49
N VAL A 314 5.46 -12.00 54.24
CA VAL A 314 5.57 -10.63 53.74
C VAL A 314 6.93 -10.09 54.13
N CYS A 315 7.81 -9.90 53.15
CA CYS A 315 9.14 -9.36 53.36
C CYS A 315 9.18 -7.87 52.99
N LEU A 316 9.48 -7.03 53.97
CA LEU A 316 9.66 -5.58 53.81
C LEU A 316 11.12 -5.29 53.46
N VAL A 317 11.39 -5.19 52.17
CA VAL A 317 12.75 -5.04 51.63
C VAL A 317 13.14 -3.56 51.62
N SER A 318 13.93 -3.18 52.61
CA SER A 318 14.54 -1.86 52.79
C SER A 318 16.07 -1.90 52.57
N ARG A 319 16.74 -0.74 52.65
CA ARG A 319 18.22 -0.68 52.63
C ARG A 319 18.84 -1.41 53.83
N HIS A 320 18.15 -1.44 54.97
CA HIS A 320 18.61 -2.14 56.17
C HIS A 320 18.39 -3.65 56.04
N PHE A 321 17.25 -4.06 55.49
CA PHE A 321 16.94 -5.46 55.17
C PHE A 321 18.02 -6.12 54.31
N LEU A 322 18.50 -5.45 53.27
CA LEU A 322 19.54 -5.98 52.38
C LEU A 322 20.92 -6.12 53.05
N ARG A 323 21.15 -5.44 54.17
CA ARG A 323 22.38 -5.52 54.96
C ARG A 323 22.29 -6.52 56.11
N ASP A 324 21.09 -7.01 56.38
CA ASP A 324 20.79 -7.91 57.48
C ASP A 324 20.81 -9.36 56.99
N GLY A 325 21.79 -10.12 57.48
CA GLY A 325 21.99 -11.51 57.06
C GLY A 325 20.79 -12.39 57.38
N TRP A 326 20.15 -12.17 58.53
CA TRP A 326 19.00 -12.96 58.97
C TRP A 326 17.77 -12.72 58.11
N CYS A 327 17.53 -11.47 57.71
CA CYS A 327 16.46 -11.10 56.78
C CYS A 327 16.63 -11.78 55.41
N LEU A 328 17.87 -11.86 54.91
CA LEU A 328 18.16 -12.51 53.63
C LEU A 328 17.98 -14.03 53.70
N GLU A 329 18.35 -14.65 54.82
CA GLU A 329 18.09 -16.08 55.07
C GLU A 329 16.58 -16.36 55.17
N ALA A 330 15.83 -15.55 55.93
CA ALA A 330 14.37 -15.66 56.00
C ALA A 330 13.70 -15.53 54.63
N PHE A 331 14.19 -14.62 53.78
CA PHE A 331 13.73 -14.49 52.40
C PHE A 331 14.03 -15.75 51.57
N SER A 332 15.19 -16.36 51.76
CA SER A 332 15.59 -17.61 51.09
C SER A 332 14.66 -18.78 51.47
N TYR A 333 14.36 -18.94 52.77
CA TYR A 333 13.40 -19.94 53.25
C TYR A 333 11.99 -19.70 52.69
N ALA A 334 11.54 -18.45 52.69
CA ALA A 334 10.23 -18.08 52.14
C ALA A 334 10.14 -18.35 50.62
N GLN A 335 11.23 -18.11 49.89
CA GLN A 335 11.32 -18.41 48.46
C GLN A 335 11.27 -19.92 48.21
N SER A 336 11.99 -20.71 48.99
CA SER A 336 11.96 -22.19 48.90
C SER A 336 10.54 -22.73 49.10
N ARG A 337 9.83 -22.25 50.13
CA ARG A 337 8.43 -22.62 50.36
C ARG A 337 7.51 -22.19 49.22
N CYS A 338 7.68 -20.97 48.70
CA CYS A 338 6.89 -20.48 47.57
C CYS A 338 7.08 -21.32 46.30
N LEU A 339 8.28 -21.89 46.08
CA LEU A 339 8.56 -22.79 44.97
C LEU A 339 7.97 -24.18 45.19
N ALA A 340 7.97 -24.68 46.43
CA ALA A 340 7.42 -25.99 46.78
C ALA A 340 5.89 -26.03 46.69
N ASP A 341 5.20 -25.02 47.24
CA ASP A 341 3.74 -25.01 47.37
C ASP A 341 3.01 -24.46 46.13
N LEU A 342 3.73 -23.92 45.13
CA LEU A 342 3.20 -23.22 43.93
C LEU A 342 2.17 -22.09 44.22
N ASN A 343 1.98 -21.73 45.49
CA ASN A 343 0.84 -20.96 45.99
C ASN A 343 1.22 -19.55 46.45
N GLY A 344 2.01 -18.80 45.66
CA GLY A 344 2.27 -17.36 45.85
C GLY A 344 2.39 -16.95 47.33
N ALA A 345 3.15 -17.73 48.11
CA ALA A 345 3.18 -17.63 49.57
C ALA A 345 3.99 -16.41 50.03
N LEU A 346 4.94 -15.98 49.20
CA LEU A 346 5.84 -14.87 49.45
C LEU A 346 5.36 -13.60 48.74
N ILE A 347 5.22 -12.53 49.51
CA ILE A 347 4.90 -11.17 49.05
C ILE A 347 6.11 -10.28 49.37
N MET A 348 6.75 -9.76 48.33
CA MET A 348 7.86 -8.82 48.47
C MET A 348 7.34 -7.38 48.37
N VAL A 349 7.58 -6.58 49.41
CA VAL A 349 7.23 -5.16 49.45
C VAL A 349 8.51 -4.35 49.59
N VAL A 350 8.83 -3.54 48.59
CA VAL A 350 10.00 -2.66 48.59
C VAL A 350 9.63 -1.35 49.28
N VAL A 351 10.36 -1.04 50.35
CA VAL A 351 10.15 0.16 51.16
C VAL A 351 11.30 1.14 50.93
N GLY A 352 10.96 2.39 50.60
CA GLY A 352 11.90 3.47 50.37
C GLY A 352 12.56 3.49 48.98
N SER A 353 13.51 4.41 48.79
CA SER A 353 14.18 4.66 47.51
C SER A 353 15.34 3.67 47.27
N LEU A 354 15.00 2.42 46.96
CA LEU A 354 15.95 1.38 46.53
C LEU A 354 16.04 1.34 45.00
N SER A 355 17.26 1.49 44.47
CA SER A 355 17.47 1.35 43.02
C SER A 355 17.40 -0.12 42.60
N GLN A 356 16.96 -0.38 41.38
CA GLN A 356 16.90 -1.74 40.84
C GLN A 356 18.28 -2.42 40.83
N TYR A 357 19.35 -1.65 40.66
CA TYR A 357 20.73 -2.14 40.74
C TYR A 357 21.08 -2.69 42.13
N GLN A 358 20.68 -2.00 43.20
CA GLN A 358 20.91 -2.46 44.58
C GLN A 358 20.19 -3.77 44.88
N LEU A 359 18.95 -3.92 44.38
CA LEU A 359 18.16 -5.14 44.55
C LEU A 359 18.72 -6.32 43.73
N MET A 360 19.18 -6.08 42.50
CA MET A 360 19.73 -7.12 41.62
C MET A 360 21.09 -7.69 42.10
N LYS A 361 21.78 -7.00 43.03
CA LYS A 361 23.04 -7.47 43.60
C LYS A 361 22.89 -8.74 44.44
N HIS A 362 21.72 -8.95 45.04
CA HIS A 362 21.44 -10.09 45.92
C HIS A 362 20.76 -11.23 45.14
N GLN A 363 21.36 -12.42 45.16
CA GLN A 363 20.93 -13.56 44.33
C GLN A 363 19.49 -14.03 44.65
N SER A 364 19.12 -14.10 45.93
CA SER A 364 17.79 -14.52 46.39
C SER A 364 16.67 -13.60 45.88
N ILE A 365 16.92 -12.29 45.85
CA ILE A 365 15.93 -11.27 45.47
C ILE A 365 15.86 -11.08 43.94
N ARG A 366 16.94 -11.36 43.22
CA ARG A 366 17.08 -11.11 41.77
C ARG A 366 15.94 -11.70 40.94
N GLY A 367 15.47 -12.91 41.29
CA GLY A 367 14.38 -13.58 40.59
C GLY A 367 13.05 -12.83 40.67
N PHE A 368 12.69 -12.30 41.84
CA PHE A 368 11.46 -11.53 42.04
C PHE A 368 11.51 -10.16 41.35
N VAL A 369 12.69 -9.53 41.34
CA VAL A 369 12.91 -8.24 40.67
C VAL A 369 12.82 -8.37 39.15
N GLN A 370 13.41 -9.42 38.57
CA GLN A 370 13.33 -9.69 37.11
C GLN A 370 11.90 -9.93 36.65
N LYS A 371 11.11 -10.66 37.44
CA LYS A 371 9.70 -10.94 37.15
C LYS A 371 8.77 -9.76 37.46
N ARG A 372 9.28 -8.66 38.04
CA ARG A 372 8.51 -7.50 38.54
C ARG A 372 7.36 -7.91 39.48
N GLN A 373 7.55 -8.97 40.26
CA GLN A 373 6.57 -9.51 41.21
C GLN A 373 6.80 -8.95 42.61
N TYR A 374 6.81 -7.62 42.75
CA TYR A 374 6.95 -6.94 44.03
C TYR A 374 6.08 -5.70 44.08
N LEU A 375 5.65 -5.33 45.27
CA LEU A 375 4.91 -4.10 45.54
C LEU A 375 5.91 -3.01 45.95
N ARG A 376 5.69 -1.77 45.52
CA ARG A 376 6.41 -0.61 46.08
C ARG A 376 5.50 0.08 47.06
N TRP A 377 6.01 0.35 48.25
CA TRP A 377 5.32 1.24 49.18
C TRP A 377 5.35 2.66 48.60
N PRO A 378 4.19 3.34 48.48
CA PRO A 378 4.09 4.66 47.85
C PRO A 378 4.86 5.76 48.58
#